data_AF-A0A964WXS2-F1
#
_entry.id   AF-A0A964WXS2-F1
#
_cell.length_a   1.000
_cell.length_b   1.000
_cell.length_c   1.000
_cell.angle_alpha   90.00
_cell.angle_beta   90.00
_cell.angle_gamma   90.00
#
_symmetry.space_group_name_H-M   'P 1'
#
loop_
_entity.id
_entity.type
_entity.pdbx_description
1 polymer ?
#
loop_
_entity_poly.entity_id
_entity_poly.type
_entity_poly.pdbx_seq_one_letter_code
_entity_poly.pdbx_strand_id
1 'polypeptide(L)'
;MSISFEDRYHKLCREELKRHYNHFREDIKDKFFYNTPTQAEKRLLDMIHNFRYEMERIAPIPRNDMDAQVLKETILNEYIQIARKYGNRVKERHGLD
;
A
#
# COMPACT_ATOMS: atom_id res chain seq x y z
N MET A 1 -7.51 -26.19 -11.42
CA MET A 1 -7.91 -25.65 -10.11
C MET A 1 -8.14 -24.16 -10.27
N SER A 2 -9.32 -23.66 -9.92
CA SER A 2 -9.58 -22.22 -9.86
C SER A 2 -8.77 -21.62 -8.71
N ILE A 3 -8.04 -20.53 -8.97
CA ILE A 3 -7.35 -19.75 -7.93
C ILE A 3 -8.39 -19.28 -6.92
N SER A 4 -8.13 -19.46 -5.62
CA SER A 4 -9.07 -19.03 -4.58
C SER A 4 -9.22 -17.50 -4.59
N PHE A 5 -10.34 -16.99 -4.06
CA PHE A 5 -10.54 -15.54 -3.93
C PHE A 5 -9.38 -14.88 -3.16
N GLU A 6 -8.94 -15.53 -2.08
CA GLU A 6 -7.83 -15.12 -1.21
C GLU A 6 -6.52 -14.98 -2.01
N ASP A 7 -6.12 -16.02 -2.74
CA ASP A 7 -4.90 -16.02 -3.56
C ASP A 7 -4.91 -14.91 -4.61
N ARG A 8 -6.07 -14.70 -5.24
CA ARG A 8 -6.26 -13.63 -6.23
C ARG A 8 -6.12 -12.26 -5.57
N TYR A 9 -6.69 -12.07 -4.39
CA TYR A 9 -6.64 -10.79 -3.69
C TYR A 9 -5.23 -10.48 -3.16
N HIS A 10 -4.52 -11.47 -2.61
CA HIS A 10 -3.10 -11.33 -2.26
C HIS A 10 -2.24 -10.93 -3.46
N LYS A 11 -2.48 -11.53 -4.62
CA LYS A 11 -1.75 -11.18 -5.85
C LYS A 11 -1.98 -9.72 -6.24
N LEU A 12 -3.24 -9.27 -6.24
CA LEU A 12 -3.58 -7.88 -6.55
C LEU A 12 -2.94 -6.90 -5.55
N CYS A 13 -3.06 -7.15 -4.25
CA CYS A 13 -2.42 -6.34 -3.21
C CYS A 13 -0.90 -6.23 -3.43
N ARG A 14 -0.24 -7.32 -3.80
CA ARG A 14 1.21 -7.35 -4.05
C ARG A 14 1.61 -6.51 -5.25
N GLU A 15 0.89 -6.66 -6.36
CA GLU A 15 1.16 -5.94 -7.61
C GLU A 15 0.96 -4.43 -7.42
N GLU A 16 -0.15 -4.04 -6.80
CA GLU A 16 -0.49 -2.64 -6.55
C GLU A 16 0.41 -1.98 -5.51
N LEU A 17 0.69 -2.66 -4.40
CA LEU A 17 1.61 -2.15 -3.40
C LEU A 17 3.00 -1.91 -4.01
N LYS A 18 3.49 -2.83 -4.86
CA LYS A 18 4.77 -2.67 -5.54
C LYS A 18 4.79 -1.42 -6.42
N ARG A 19 3.70 -1.16 -7.16
CA ARG A 19 3.56 0.04 -8.00
C ARG A 19 3.63 1.32 -7.17
N HIS A 20 2.79 1.44 -6.13
CA HIS A 20 2.77 2.62 -5.27
C HIS A 20 4.09 2.83 -4.51
N TYR A 21 4.71 1.75 -4.04
CA TYR A 21 6.00 1.79 -3.35
C TYR A 21 7.14 2.26 -4.25
N ASN A 22 7.17 1.86 -5.52
CA ASN A 22 8.19 2.33 -6.46
C ASN A 22 8.10 3.84 -6.68
N HIS A 23 6.89 4.38 -6.88
CA HIS A 23 6.68 5.82 -7.00
C HIS A 23 7.09 6.56 -5.72
N PHE A 24 6.67 6.07 -4.56
CA PHE A 24 7.10 6.63 -3.27
C PHE A 24 8.63 6.67 -3.13
N ARG A 25 9.31 5.58 -3.51
CA ARG A 25 10.78 5.51 -3.43
C ARG A 25 11.46 6.51 -4.37
N GLU A 26 10.93 6.67 -5.58
CA GLU A 26 11.43 7.66 -6.55
C GLU A 26 11.26 9.08 -6.01
N ASP A 27 10.10 9.38 -5.44
CA ASP A 27 9.79 10.67 -4.83
C ASP A 27 10.73 10.98 -3.66
N ILE A 28 10.90 10.05 -2.70
CA ILE A 28 11.80 10.24 -1.55
C ILE A 28 13.27 10.41 -1.96
N LYS A 29 13.67 9.83 -3.10
CA LYS A 29 15.02 10.03 -3.65
C LYS A 29 15.20 11.47 -4.17
N ASP A 30 14.12 12.13 -4.58
CA ASP A 30 14.13 13.52 -4.99
C ASP A 30 14.15 14.47 -3.78
N LYS A 31 15.38 14.77 -3.36
CA LYS A 31 15.66 15.70 -2.25
C LYS A 31 15.27 17.15 -2.54
N PHE A 32 14.81 17.50 -3.75
CA PHE A 32 14.28 18.84 -3.99
C PHE A 32 12.89 18.99 -3.38
N PHE A 33 12.04 17.98 -3.51
CA PHE A 33 10.65 18.02 -3.04
C PHE A 33 10.43 17.35 -1.68
N TYR A 34 11.24 16.37 -1.31
CA TYR A 34 11.07 15.57 -0.09
C TYR A 34 12.36 15.55 0.74
N ASN A 35 12.65 16.67 1.41
CA ASN A 35 13.89 16.85 2.19
C ASN A 35 13.67 17.01 3.70
N THR A 36 12.42 16.95 4.16
CA THR A 36 12.08 16.97 5.58
C THR A 36 11.37 15.69 6.02
N PRO A 37 11.51 15.26 7.29
CA PRO A 37 10.78 14.13 7.83
C PRO A 37 9.26 14.26 7.67
N THR A 38 8.73 15.48 7.85
CA THR A 38 7.28 15.75 7.70
C THR A 38 6.79 15.54 6.26
N GLN A 39 7.54 15.99 5.25
CA GLN A 39 7.17 15.75 3.85
C GLN A 39 7.25 14.26 3.50
N ALA A 40 8.27 13.57 4.00
CA ALA A 40 8.45 12.14 3.76
C ALA A 40 7.34 11.31 4.41
N GLU A 41 6.95 11.66 5.64
CA GLU A 41 5.82 11.04 6.34
C GLU A 41 4.50 11.29 5.62
N LYS A 42 4.22 12.54 5.22
CA LYS A 42 3.04 12.86 4.43
C LYS A 42 2.98 12.01 3.16
N ARG A 43 4.11 11.90 2.45
CA ARG A 43 4.17 11.14 1.20
C ARG A 43 3.97 9.64 1.40
N LEU A 44 4.41 9.09 2.53
CA LEU A 44 4.15 7.71 2.95
C LEU A 44 2.65 7.49 3.21
N LEU A 45 2.02 8.40 3.94
CA LEU A 45 0.58 8.35 4.19
C LEU A 45 -0.21 8.43 2.87
N ASP A 46 0.19 9.30 1.95
CA ASP A 46 -0.41 9.41 0.61
C ASP A 46 -0.27 8.11 -0.18
N MET A 47 0.91 7.46 -0.12
CA MET A 47 1.14 6.15 -0.76
C MET A 47 0.17 5.08 -0.23
N ILE A 48 0.01 4.99 1.09
CA ILE A 48 -0.87 4.02 1.75
C ILE A 48 -2.35 4.30 1.41
N HIS A 49 -2.74 5.58 1.44
CA HIS A 49 -4.10 5.99 1.10
C HIS A 49 -4.44 5.65 -0.35
N ASN A 50 -3.56 5.99 -1.29
CA ASN A 50 -3.77 5.70 -2.71
C ASN A 50 -3.81 4.19 -2.98
N PHE A 51 -2.97 3.41 -2.31
CA PHE A 51 -3.02 1.94 -2.38
C PHE A 51 -4.37 1.39 -1.91
N ARG A 52 -4.85 1.82 -0.73
CA ARG A 52 -6.17 1.40 -0.22
C ARG A 52 -7.29 1.74 -1.20
N TYR A 53 -7.30 2.98 -1.68
CA TYR A 53 -8.30 3.46 -2.63
C TYR A 53 -8.31 2.63 -3.93
N GLU A 54 -7.14 2.33 -4.48
CA GLU A 54 -7.03 1.53 -5.69
C GLU A 54 -7.52 0.09 -5.47
N MET A 55 -7.17 -0.53 -4.34
CA MET A 55 -7.65 -1.87 -3.98
C MET A 55 -9.18 -1.92 -3.81
N GLU A 56 -9.79 -0.87 -3.26
CA GLU A 56 -11.24 -0.75 -3.16
C GLU A 56 -11.90 -0.66 -4.54
N ARG A 57 -11.23 -0.03 -5.51
CA ARG A 57 -11.70 0.14 -6.89
C ARG A 57 -11.59 -1.13 -7.75
N ILE A 58 -10.46 -1.84 -7.70
CA ILE A 58 -10.17 -2.96 -8.61
C ILE A 58 -10.71 -4.31 -8.13
N ALA A 59 -11.01 -4.42 -6.83
CA ALA A 59 -11.56 -5.62 -6.22
C ALA A 59 -12.86 -5.29 -5.45
N PRO A 60 -13.92 -4.88 -6.17
CA PRO A 60 -15.23 -4.68 -5.57
C PRO A 60 -15.78 -6.03 -5.13
N ILE A 61 -16.27 -6.09 -3.90
CA ILE A 61 -17.02 -7.24 -3.36
C ILE A 61 -18.44 -6.75 -3.10
N PRO A 62 -19.47 -7.54 -3.45
CA PRO A 62 -20.85 -7.23 -3.08
C PRO A 62 -20.97 -6.96 -1.57
N ARG A 63 -21.73 -5.93 -1.19
CA ARG A 63 -21.87 -5.53 0.23
C ARG A 63 -22.55 -6.59 1.11
N ASN A 64 -23.26 -7.54 0.50
CA ASN A 64 -23.97 -8.61 1.19
C ASN A 64 -23.12 -9.86 1.46
N ASP A 65 -21.90 -9.94 0.93
CA ASP A 65 -20.97 -11.05 1.18
C ASP A 65 -20.02 -10.69 2.33
N MET A 66 -20.51 -10.83 3.57
CA MET A 66 -19.79 -10.41 4.78
C MET A 66 -18.46 -11.15 4.95
N ASP A 67 -18.41 -12.45 4.66
CA ASP A 67 -17.19 -13.26 4.83
C ASP A 67 -16.10 -12.80 3.85
N ALA A 68 -16.46 -12.55 2.59
CA ALA A 68 -15.51 -12.03 1.61
C ALA A 68 -15.05 -10.59 1.96
N GLN A 69 -15.92 -9.75 2.54
CA GLN A 69 -15.54 -8.41 3.02
C GLN A 69 -14.55 -8.48 4.17
N VAL A 70 -14.78 -9.36 5.15
CA VAL A 70 -13.86 -9.56 6.28
C VAL A 70 -12.50 -10.05 5.79
N LEU A 71 -12.48 -11.06 4.92
CA LEU A 71 -11.24 -11.59 4.36
C LEU A 71 -10.48 -10.52 3.56
N LYS A 72 -11.18 -9.74 2.74
CA LYS A 72 -10.62 -8.59 2.01
C LYS A 72 -9.97 -7.59 2.93
N GLU A 73 -10.66 -7.15 3.99
CA GLU A 73 -10.16 -6.14 4.91
C GLU A 73 -8.96 -6.67 5.72
N THR A 74 -8.98 -7.95 6.13
CA THR A 74 -7.85 -8.59 6.81
C THR A 74 -6.59 -8.58 5.94
N ILE A 75 -6.70 -9.06 4.69
CA ILE A 75 -5.56 -9.10 3.76
C ILE A 75 -5.08 -7.69 3.42
N LEU A 76 -6.00 -6.74 3.20
CA LEU A 76 -5.64 -5.36 2.89
C LEU A 76 -4.85 -4.72 4.04
N ASN A 77 -5.27 -4.94 5.28
CA ASN A 77 -4.59 -4.41 6.46
C ASN A 77 -3.20 -5.01 6.65
N GLU A 78 -3.00 -6.29 6.33
CA GLU A 78 -1.66 -6.92 6.30
C GLU A 78 -0.73 -6.15 5.33
N TYR A 79 -1.20 -5.88 4.11
CA TYR A 79 -0.40 -5.18 3.10
C TYR A 79 -0.17 -3.71 3.45
N ILE A 80 -1.12 -3.05 4.13
CA ILE A 80 -0.91 -1.69 4.68
C ILE A 80 0.21 -1.68 5.73
N GLN A 81 0.27 -2.69 6.61
CA GLN A 81 1.35 -2.80 7.59
C GLN A 81 2.71 -3.04 6.91
N ILE A 82 2.74 -3.89 5.86
CA ILE A 82 3.94 -4.09 5.03
C ILE A 82 4.37 -2.78 4.36
N ALA A 83 3.42 -2.03 3.79
CA ALA A 83 3.65 -0.73 3.16
C ALA A 83 4.30 0.27 4.13
N ARG A 84 3.76 0.40 5.34
CA ARG A 84 4.32 1.26 6.40
C ARG A 84 5.75 0.87 6.75
N LYS A 85 5.98 -0.43 7.00
CA LYS A 85 7.30 -0.96 7.38
C LYS A 85 8.35 -0.69 6.31
N TYR A 86 8.04 -0.90 5.03
CA TYR A 86 8.97 -0.62 3.94
C TYR A 86 9.14 0.87 3.67
N GLY A 87 8.07 1.65 3.77
CA GLY A 87 8.12 3.11 3.67
C GLY A 87 9.06 3.73 4.69
N ASN A 88 8.92 3.37 5.97
CA ASN A 88 9.79 3.86 7.05
C ASN A 88 11.26 3.53 6.79
N ARG A 89 11.57 2.29 6.38
CA ARG A 89 12.94 1.91 6.02
C ARG A 89 13.53 2.76 4.90
N VAL A 90 12.72 3.20 3.94
CA VAL A 90 13.19 4.11 2.88
C VAL A 90 13.44 5.50 3.44
N LYS A 91 12.56 6.03 4.28
CA LYS A 91 12.74 7.32 4.98
C LYS A 91 14.04 7.33 5.79
N GLU A 92 14.23 6.34 6.67
CA GLU A 92 15.42 6.17 7.52
C GLU A 92 16.71 6.17 6.68
N ARG A 93 16.74 5.42 5.57
CA ARG A 93 17.90 5.36 4.66
C ARG A 93 18.25 6.70 4.01
N HIS A 94 17.31 7.62 3.93
CA HIS A 94 17.51 8.95 3.36
C HIS A 94 17.65 10.04 4.44
N GLY A 95 17.64 9.67 5.73
CA GLY A 95 17.74 10.61 6.85
C GLY A 95 16.46 11.43 7.09
N LEU A 96 15.30 10.85 6.77
CA LEU A 96 13.99 11.51 6.81
C LEU A 96 13.03 10.85 7.82
N ASP A 97 13.55 10.18 8.84
CA ASP A 97 12.77 9.60 9.93
C ASP A 97 12.56 10.60 11.08
#